data_AF-I2GJQ0-F1
#
_entry.id   AF-I2GJQ0-F1
#
_cell.length_a   1.000
_cell.length_b   1.000
_cell.length_c   1.000
_cell.angle_alpha   90.00
_cell.angle_beta   90.00
_cell.angle_gamma   90.00
#
_symmetry.space_group_name_H-M   'P 1'
#
loop_
_entity.id
_entity.type
_entity.pdbx_description
1 polymer ?
#
loop_
_entity_poly.entity_id
_entity_poly.type
_entity_poly.pdbx_seq_one_letter_code
_entity_poly.pdbx_strand_id
1 'polypeptide(L)'
;MQTLTQHQVDILRNHLLLNGSDPFLLDELLDHLACEVEYYVWLGLPFEKALEHVQHNTDRQTVSQLNKTYYQELTTQSDNQLRVDTLDDIVFENRNKAYGAYDLRQMYPKVMRNALFLTLGLFLMLMGLMGGVSKGNWSYASRWGVMWIVGLCTTAYGGGNWYLQSVRQKYMIRE
;
A
#
# COMPACT_ATOMS: atom_id res chain seq x y z
N MET A 1 20.41 -2.56 -15.55
CA MET A 1 19.95 -3.93 -15.81
C MET A 1 20.12 -4.18 -17.29
N GLN A 2 20.78 -5.27 -17.69
CA GLN A 2 20.76 -5.70 -19.09
C GLN A 2 19.41 -6.37 -19.31
N THR A 3 18.59 -5.76 -20.15
CA THR A 3 17.28 -6.31 -20.51
C THR A 3 17.47 -7.46 -21.50
N LEU A 4 16.69 -8.54 -21.34
CA LEU A 4 16.67 -9.63 -22.30
C LEU A 4 16.26 -9.13 -23.69
N THR A 5 16.84 -9.73 -24.73
CA THR A 5 16.41 -9.46 -26.11
C THR A 5 15.04 -10.09 -26.38
N GLN A 6 14.27 -9.52 -27.32
CA GLN A 6 12.94 -10.03 -27.66
C GLN A 6 12.94 -11.53 -28.00
N HIS A 7 13.98 -11.99 -28.70
CA HIS A 7 14.18 -13.39 -29.04
C HIS A 7 14.39 -14.30 -27.81
N GLN A 8 15.10 -13.82 -26.79
CA GLN A 8 15.32 -14.56 -25.54
C GLN A 8 14.04 -14.63 -24.70
N VAL A 9 13.23 -13.58 -24.70
CA VAL A 9 11.90 -13.56 -24.07
C VAL A 9 10.97 -14.56 -24.74
N ASP A 10 10.99 -14.66 -26.07
CA ASP A 10 10.19 -15.64 -26.81
C ASP A 10 10.60 -17.10 -26.47
N ILE A 11 11.89 -17.36 -26.25
CA ILE A 11 12.38 -18.68 -25.79
C ILE A 11 11.79 -19.02 -24.41
N LEU A 12 11.84 -18.07 -23.47
CA LEU A 12 11.25 -18.21 -22.13
C LEU A 12 9.74 -18.47 -22.20
N ARG A 13 9.03 -17.71 -23.04
CA ARG A 13 7.58 -17.85 -23.24
C ARG A 13 7.21 -19.22 -23.81
N ASN A 14 7.92 -19.68 -24.83
CA ASN A 14 7.71 -21.01 -25.42
C ASN A 14 7.99 -22.11 -24.40
N HIS A 15 9.01 -21.96 -23.56
CA HIS A 15 9.30 -22.90 -22.49
C HIS A 15 8.18 -22.99 -21.44
N LEU A 16 7.60 -21.85 -21.05
CA LEU A 16 6.44 -21.81 -20.14
C LEU A 16 5.19 -22.45 -20.75
N LEU A 17 4.92 -22.18 -22.04
CA LEU A 17 3.83 -22.82 -22.78
C LEU A 17 4.00 -24.35 -22.85
N LEU A 18 5.22 -24.83 -23.10
CA LEU A 18 5.54 -26.26 -23.16
C LEU A 18 5.40 -26.97 -21.79
N ASN A 19 5.60 -26.23 -20.69
CA ASN A 19 5.43 -26.75 -19.34
C ASN A 19 3.99 -26.67 -18.82
N GLY A 20 3.02 -26.25 -19.65
CA GLY A 20 1.60 -26.24 -19.32
C GLY A 20 1.16 -25.08 -18.45
N SER A 21 1.84 -23.94 -18.52
CA SER A 21 1.41 -22.71 -17.84
C SER A 21 0.10 -22.18 -18.43
N ASP A 22 -0.86 -21.85 -17.57
CA ASP A 22 -2.15 -21.25 -17.97
C ASP A 22 -1.88 -19.92 -18.71
N PRO A 23 -2.51 -19.64 -19.87
CA PRO A 23 -2.34 -18.38 -20.60
C PRO A 23 -2.60 -17.13 -19.77
N PHE A 24 -3.38 -17.20 -18.68
CA PHE A 24 -3.60 -16.07 -17.78
C PHE A 24 -2.43 -15.83 -16.81
N LEU A 25 -1.74 -16.89 -16.36
CA LEU A 25 -0.53 -16.79 -15.53
C LEU A 25 0.74 -16.63 -16.35
N LEU A 26 0.68 -16.87 -17.66
CA LEU A 26 1.83 -16.86 -18.55
C LEU A 26 2.58 -15.52 -18.49
N ASP A 27 1.86 -14.41 -18.45
CA ASP A 27 2.46 -13.07 -18.48
C ASP A 27 3.19 -12.75 -17.15
N GLU A 28 2.57 -13.09 -16.01
CA GLU A 28 3.14 -12.89 -14.68
C GLU A 28 4.33 -13.84 -14.41
N LEU A 29 4.21 -15.10 -14.81
CA LEU A 29 5.30 -16.07 -14.71
C LEU A 29 6.46 -15.70 -15.64
N LEU A 30 6.17 -15.19 -16.84
CA LEU A 30 7.17 -14.74 -17.79
C LEU A 30 7.94 -13.54 -17.23
N ASP A 31 7.26 -12.56 -16.65
CA ASP A 31 7.92 -11.39 -16.04
C ASP A 31 8.82 -11.79 -14.87
N HIS A 32 8.34 -12.68 -14.00
CA HIS A 32 9.14 -13.16 -12.88
C HIS A 32 10.38 -13.94 -13.32
N LEU A 33 10.23 -14.86 -14.28
CA LEU A 33 11.33 -15.63 -14.86
C LEU A 33 12.32 -14.74 -15.63
N ALA A 34 11.81 -13.76 -16.39
CA ALA A 34 12.64 -12.83 -17.13
C ALA A 34 13.52 -12.03 -16.16
N CYS A 35 12.96 -11.50 -15.08
CA CYS A 35 13.69 -10.75 -14.06
C CYS A 35 14.78 -11.61 -13.38
N GLU A 36 14.49 -12.88 -13.09
CA GLU A 36 15.46 -13.79 -12.49
C GLU A 36 16.60 -14.16 -13.44
N VAL A 37 16.29 -14.41 -14.72
CA VAL A 37 17.31 -14.67 -15.74
C VAL A 37 18.16 -13.42 -16.01
N GLU A 38 17.55 -12.23 -16.06
CA GLU A 38 18.26 -10.96 -16.21
C GLU A 38 19.26 -10.72 -15.06
N TYR A 39 18.90 -11.10 -13.85
CA TYR A 39 19.79 -11.02 -12.69
C TYR A 39 21.06 -11.87 -12.89
N TYR A 40 20.92 -13.11 -13.34
CA TYR A 40 22.08 -13.99 -13.59
C TYR A 40 22.90 -13.55 -14.81
N VAL A 41 22.25 -13.05 -15.87
CA VAL A 41 22.96 -12.47 -17.02
C VAL A 41 23.77 -11.25 -16.58
N TRP A 42 23.22 -10.41 -15.72
CA TRP A 42 23.93 -9.25 -15.16
C TRP A 42 25.14 -9.66 -14.30
N LEU A 43 25.08 -10.80 -13.59
CA LEU A 43 26.22 -11.38 -12.88
C LEU A 43 27.33 -11.92 -13.81
N GLY A 44 27.12 -11.88 -15.14
CA GLY A 44 28.10 -12.27 -16.14
C GLY A 44 27.94 -13.69 -16.66
N LEU A 45 26.83 -14.37 -16.35
CA LEU A 45 26.51 -15.68 -16.94
C LEU A 45 25.97 -15.49 -18.36
N PRO A 46 26.35 -16.37 -19.31
CA PRO A 46 25.67 -16.41 -20.61
C PRO A 46 24.21 -16.80 -20.43
N PHE A 47 23.33 -16.29 -21.29
CA PHE A 47 21.87 -16.49 -21.20
C PHE A 47 21.47 -17.96 -21.04
N GLU A 48 22.09 -18.86 -21.79
CA GLU A 48 21.78 -20.29 -21.76
C GLU A 48 22.08 -20.90 -20.39
N LYS A 49 23.17 -20.48 -19.75
CA LYS A 49 23.58 -20.95 -18.42
C LYS A 49 22.76 -20.29 -17.31
N ALA A 50 22.37 -19.03 -17.50
CA ALA A 50 21.43 -18.34 -16.61
C ALA A 50 20.05 -19.01 -16.63
N LEU A 51 19.54 -19.32 -17.83
CA LEU A 51 18.29 -20.04 -18.04
C LEU A 51 18.34 -21.44 -17.42
N GLU A 52 19.42 -22.19 -17.64
CA GLU A 52 19.63 -23.51 -17.03
C GLU A 52 19.65 -23.44 -15.51
N HIS A 53 20.29 -22.42 -14.92
CA HIS A 53 20.31 -22.21 -13.47
C HIS A 53 18.91 -21.96 -12.90
N VAL A 54 18.13 -21.11 -13.56
CA VAL A 54 16.76 -20.80 -13.13
C VAL A 54 15.86 -22.01 -13.34
N GLN A 55 16.00 -22.73 -14.46
CA GLN A 55 15.26 -23.97 -14.74
C GLN A 55 15.57 -25.09 -13.74
N HIS A 56 16.84 -25.26 -13.37
CA HIS A 56 17.27 -26.26 -12.40
C HIS A 56 16.78 -25.93 -10.97
N ASN A 57 16.74 -24.65 -10.62
CA ASN A 57 16.17 -24.19 -9.35
C ASN A 57 14.63 -24.23 -9.33
N THR A 58 13.99 -24.22 -10.51
CA THR A 58 12.53 -24.29 -10.66
C THR A 58 12.10 -25.75 -10.88
N ASP A 59 12.03 -26.53 -9.79
CA ASP A 59 11.50 -27.90 -9.84
C ASP A 59 10.07 -27.91 -10.43
N ARG A 60 9.73 -28.95 -11.22
CA ARG A 60 8.36 -29.15 -11.76
C ARG A 60 7.32 -29.17 -10.64
N GLN A 61 7.70 -29.59 -9.44
CA GLN A 61 6.83 -29.51 -8.27
C GLN A 61 6.50 -28.07 -7.88
N THR A 62 7.46 -27.13 -7.95
CA THR A 62 7.26 -25.71 -7.61
C THR A 62 6.24 -25.06 -8.54
N VAL A 63 6.32 -25.30 -9.84
CA VAL A 63 5.32 -24.77 -10.82
C VAL A 63 3.94 -25.39 -10.58
N SER A 64 3.88 -26.71 -10.34
CA SER A 64 2.61 -27.37 -10.02
C SER A 64 2.00 -26.87 -8.71
N GLN A 65 2.83 -26.55 -7.72
CA GLN A 65 2.41 -26.09 -6.40
C GLN A 65 1.96 -24.64 -6.45
N LEU A 66 2.67 -23.78 -7.18
CA LEU A 66 2.25 -22.41 -7.49
C LEU A 66 0.93 -22.39 -8.25
N ASN A 67 0.77 -23.21 -9.29
CA ASN A 67 -0.51 -23.32 -10.01
C ASN A 67 -1.65 -23.68 -9.04
N LYS A 68 -1.46 -24.69 -8.18
CA LYS A 68 -2.46 -25.07 -7.17
C LYS A 68 -2.77 -23.93 -6.20
N THR A 69 -1.76 -23.23 -5.71
CA THR A 69 -1.91 -22.09 -4.81
C THR A 69 -2.72 -20.96 -5.47
N TYR A 70 -2.40 -20.60 -6.72
CA TYR A 70 -3.13 -19.57 -7.46
C TYR A 70 -4.58 -19.98 -7.74
N TYR A 71 -4.84 -21.21 -8.20
CA TYR A 71 -6.23 -21.69 -8.38
C TYR A 71 -7.00 -21.72 -7.06
N GLN A 72 -6.35 -22.04 -5.94
CA GLN A 72 -6.97 -21.94 -4.62
C GLN A 72 -7.33 -20.49 -4.29
N GLU A 73 -6.40 -19.55 -4.43
CA GLU A 73 -6.61 -18.13 -4.15
C GLU A 73 -7.76 -17.55 -5.00
N LEU A 74 -7.77 -17.82 -6.31
CA LEU A 74 -8.87 -17.40 -7.20
C LEU A 74 -10.23 -18.01 -6.82
N THR A 75 -10.27 -19.27 -6.38
CA THR A 75 -11.54 -19.95 -6.04
C THR A 75 -12.07 -19.56 -4.66
N THR A 76 -11.23 -19.35 -3.66
CA THR A 76 -11.68 -18.86 -2.33
C THR A 76 -12.19 -17.41 -2.37
N GLN A 77 -11.70 -16.58 -3.29
CA GLN A 77 -12.03 -15.16 -3.33
C GLN A 77 -13.28 -14.82 -4.18
N SER A 78 -13.66 -15.70 -5.12
CA SER A 78 -14.61 -15.35 -6.20
C SER A 78 -16.09 -15.20 -5.82
N ASP A 79 -16.57 -15.77 -4.71
CA ASP A 79 -18.04 -15.82 -4.48
C ASP A 79 -18.56 -15.02 -3.27
N ASN A 80 -17.73 -14.74 -2.25
CA ASN A 80 -18.22 -14.12 -1.01
C ASN A 80 -17.53 -12.80 -0.62
N GLN A 81 -16.36 -12.49 -1.17
CA GLN A 81 -15.54 -11.33 -0.77
C GLN A 81 -15.74 -10.10 -1.68
N LEU A 82 -15.99 -10.31 -2.97
CA LEU A 82 -16.25 -9.25 -3.96
C LEU A 82 -17.46 -8.35 -3.66
N ARG A 83 -18.37 -8.77 -2.78
CA ARG A 83 -19.55 -7.97 -2.40
C ARG A 83 -19.29 -6.98 -1.26
N VAL A 84 -18.15 -7.10 -0.57
CA VAL A 84 -17.85 -6.34 0.65
C VAL A 84 -16.59 -5.48 0.51
N ASP A 85 -15.68 -5.86 -0.38
CA ASP A 85 -14.39 -5.17 -0.54
C ASP A 85 -14.50 -3.87 -1.35
N THR A 86 -13.83 -2.82 -0.86
CA THR A 86 -13.74 -1.55 -1.57
C THR A 86 -12.78 -1.65 -2.76
N LEU A 87 -12.88 -0.73 -3.73
CA LEU A 87 -12.01 -0.75 -4.92
C LEU A 87 -10.51 -0.71 -4.56
N ASP A 88 -10.14 0.00 -3.49
CA ASP A 88 -8.76 -0.02 -2.99
C ASP A 88 -8.38 -1.41 -2.45
N ASP A 89 -9.28 -2.11 -1.75
CA ASP A 89 -9.02 -3.46 -1.22
C ASP A 89 -8.73 -4.46 -2.35
N ILE A 90 -9.48 -4.36 -3.45
CA ILE A 90 -9.33 -5.21 -4.65
C ILE A 90 -8.02 -4.91 -5.39
N VAL A 91 -7.69 -3.63 -5.59
CA VAL A 91 -6.48 -3.21 -6.32
C VAL A 91 -5.20 -3.57 -5.55
N PHE A 92 -5.28 -3.60 -4.22
CA PHE A 92 -4.14 -3.93 -3.35
C PHE A 92 -4.17 -5.36 -2.80
N GLU A 93 -4.98 -6.27 -3.34
CA GLU A 93 -4.92 -7.66 -2.89
C GLU A 93 -3.53 -8.30 -3.15
N ASN A 94 -3.21 -9.37 -2.43
CA ASN A 94 -1.99 -10.18 -2.61
C ASN A 94 -0.69 -9.39 -2.41
N ARG A 95 0.28 -9.53 -3.34
CA ARG A 95 1.60 -8.89 -3.24
C ARG A 95 1.50 -7.36 -3.21
N ASN A 96 0.44 -6.77 -3.74
CA ASN A 96 0.22 -5.33 -3.76
C ASN A 96 -0.04 -4.74 -2.36
N LYS A 97 -0.56 -5.54 -1.41
CA LYS A 97 -0.78 -5.15 0.00
C LYS A 97 0.55 -5.00 0.76
N ALA A 98 1.53 -5.84 0.44
CA ALA A 98 2.85 -5.87 1.12
C ALA A 98 3.72 -4.63 0.81
N TYR A 99 3.41 -3.86 -0.23
CA TYR A 99 4.17 -2.66 -0.60
C TYR A 99 3.93 -1.46 0.34
N GLY A 100 3.09 -1.58 1.37
CA GLY A 100 2.82 -0.52 2.35
C GLY A 100 2.03 0.69 1.82
N ALA A 101 1.82 0.76 0.49
CA ALA A 101 1.00 1.79 -0.16
C ALA A 101 -0.48 1.70 0.25
N TYR A 102 -0.96 0.49 0.53
CA TYR A 102 -2.31 0.22 1.02
C TYR A 102 -2.57 0.85 2.39
N ASP A 103 -1.66 0.62 3.34
CA ASP A 103 -1.72 1.21 4.69
C ASP A 103 -1.72 2.74 4.62
N LEU A 104 -0.90 3.31 3.73
CA LEU A 104 -0.84 4.75 3.53
C LEU A 104 -2.20 5.31 3.07
N ARG A 105 -2.88 4.66 2.11
CA ARG A 105 -4.20 5.08 1.63
C ARG A 105 -5.28 4.97 2.70
N GLN A 106 -5.27 3.92 3.52
CA GLN A 106 -6.24 3.78 4.59
C GLN A 106 -6.05 4.80 5.72
N MET A 107 -4.80 5.18 6.01
CA MET A 107 -4.48 6.10 7.10
C MET A 107 -4.60 7.57 6.68
N TYR A 108 -4.34 7.89 5.42
CA TYR A 108 -4.33 9.25 4.89
C TYR A 108 -5.58 10.09 5.23
N PRO A 109 -6.83 9.64 4.94
CA PRO A 109 -8.01 10.45 5.22
C PRO A 109 -8.21 10.72 6.72
N LYS A 110 -7.81 9.78 7.58
CA LYS A 110 -7.89 9.94 9.05
C LYS A 110 -6.88 10.97 9.54
N VAL A 111 -5.64 10.87 9.07
CA VAL A 111 -4.56 11.81 9.42
C VAL A 111 -4.87 13.21 8.89
N MET A 112 -5.34 13.31 7.63
CA MET A 112 -5.74 14.58 7.01
C MET A 112 -6.86 15.26 7.79
N ARG A 113 -7.91 14.53 8.16
CA ARG A 113 -9.02 15.08 8.95
C ARG A 113 -8.56 15.59 10.32
N ASN A 114 -7.70 14.84 11.02
CA ASN A 114 -7.19 15.27 12.32
C ASN A 114 -6.30 16.52 12.19
N ALA A 115 -5.47 16.59 11.14
CA ALA A 115 -4.65 17.77 10.85
C ALA A 115 -5.50 19.00 10.51
N LEU A 116 -6.61 18.83 9.77
CA LEU A 116 -7.57 19.91 9.50
C LEU A 116 -8.21 20.45 10.78
N PHE A 117 -8.63 19.59 11.71
CA PHE A 117 -9.17 20.05 12.99
C PHE A 117 -8.12 20.77 13.85
N LEU A 118 -6.88 20.28 13.88
CA LEU A 118 -5.79 20.95 14.60
C LEU A 118 -5.47 22.32 14.03
N THR A 119 -5.35 22.43 12.70
CA THR A 119 -5.04 23.71 12.03
C THR A 119 -6.18 24.71 12.16
N LEU A 120 -7.43 24.28 11.96
CA LEU A 120 -8.60 25.14 12.11
C LEU A 120 -8.76 25.61 13.56
N GLY A 121 -8.56 24.72 14.53
CA GLY A 121 -8.62 25.08 15.95
C GLY A 121 -7.54 26.09 16.35
N LEU A 122 -6.30 25.88 15.91
CA LEU A 122 -5.19 26.82 16.14
C LEU A 122 -5.47 28.19 15.52
N PHE A 123 -6.00 28.21 14.30
CA PHE A 123 -6.35 29.44 13.61
C PHE A 123 -7.41 30.24 14.37
N LEU A 124 -8.46 29.58 14.86
CA LEU A 124 -9.52 30.21 15.65
C LEU A 124 -9.00 30.73 17.00
N MET A 125 -8.08 29.99 17.65
CA MET A 125 -7.42 30.47 18.86
C MET A 125 -6.60 31.72 18.59
N LEU A 126 -5.83 31.77 17.50
CA LEU A 126 -4.98 32.91 17.17
C LEU A 126 -5.83 34.15 16.83
N MET A 127 -6.89 33.98 16.04
CA MET A 127 -7.88 35.03 15.75
C MET A 127 -8.57 35.55 17.02
N GLY A 128 -9.03 34.66 17.90
CA GLY A 128 -9.66 35.04 19.17
C GLY A 128 -8.71 35.79 20.09
N LEU A 129 -7.44 35.35 20.17
CA LEU A 129 -6.40 36.00 20.95
C LEU A 129 -6.13 37.41 20.43
N MET A 130 -5.88 37.54 19.12
CA MET A 130 -5.56 38.83 18.49
C MET A 130 -6.72 39.82 18.59
N GLY A 131 -7.97 39.36 18.41
CA GLY A 131 -9.17 40.18 18.58
C GLY A 131 -9.44 40.59 20.04
N GLY A 132 -9.07 39.76 21.01
CA GLY A 132 -9.19 40.08 22.43
C GLY A 132 -8.11 41.05 22.91
N VAL A 133 -6.86 40.88 22.49
CA VAL A 133 -5.75 41.80 22.80
C VAL A 133 -6.04 43.20 22.23
N SER A 134 -6.57 43.29 21.01
CA SER A 134 -6.93 44.57 20.38
C SER A 134 -7.99 45.36 21.16
N LYS A 135 -8.87 44.71 21.94
CA LYS A 135 -9.94 45.38 22.70
C LYS A 135 -9.54 45.74 24.13
N GLY A 136 -8.38 45.28 24.62
CA GLY A 136 -7.86 45.62 25.95
C GLY A 136 -8.63 45.05 27.16
N ASN A 137 -9.87 44.57 26.98
CA ASN A 137 -10.68 43.94 28.02
C ASN A 137 -11.08 42.52 27.58
N TRP A 138 -10.37 41.51 28.12
CA TRP A 138 -10.58 40.12 27.77
C TRP A 138 -11.80 39.57 28.52
N SER A 139 -12.81 39.14 27.77
CA SER A 139 -13.98 38.44 28.31
C SER A 139 -14.27 37.19 27.48
N TYR A 140 -14.39 36.05 28.16
CA TYR A 140 -14.74 34.76 27.57
C TYR A 140 -16.16 34.73 27.00
N ALA A 141 -17.06 35.60 27.48
CA ALA A 141 -18.41 35.76 26.96
C ALA A 141 -18.49 36.66 25.72
N SER A 142 -17.38 37.30 25.31
CA SER A 142 -17.32 38.12 24.11
C SER A 142 -17.20 37.26 22.84
N ARG A 143 -17.56 37.81 21.67
CA ARG A 143 -17.44 37.11 20.37
C ARG A 143 -16.03 36.53 20.13
N TRP A 144 -14.99 37.25 20.55
CA TRP A 144 -13.59 36.80 20.42
C TRP A 144 -13.22 35.72 21.45
N GLY A 145 -13.74 35.83 22.69
CA GLY A 145 -13.56 34.81 23.72
C GLY A 145 -14.24 33.49 23.36
N VAL A 146 -15.44 33.53 22.78
CA VAL A 146 -16.14 32.36 22.26
C VAL A 146 -15.37 31.70 21.12
N MET A 147 -14.85 32.48 20.16
CA MET A 147 -13.99 31.95 19.09
C MET A 147 -12.75 31.25 19.64
N TRP A 148 -12.15 31.80 20.70
CA TRP A 148 -10.99 31.20 21.35
C TRP A 148 -11.33 29.86 22.01
N ILE A 149 -12.44 29.78 22.74
CA ILE A 149 -12.93 28.54 23.38
C ILE A 149 -13.24 27.47 22.32
N VAL A 150 -13.93 27.84 21.24
CA VAL A 150 -14.22 26.93 20.13
C VAL A 150 -12.92 26.41 19.50
N GLY A 151 -11.93 27.29 19.31
CA GLY A 151 -10.60 26.90 18.84
C GLY A 151 -9.93 25.89 19.77
N LEU A 152 -9.96 26.12 21.09
CA LEU A 152 -9.38 25.25 22.10
C LEU A 152 -10.09 23.89 22.18
N CYS A 153 -11.42 23.85 22.08
CA CYS A 153 -12.17 22.59 22.01
C CYS A 153 -11.84 21.80 20.73
N THR A 154 -11.70 22.49 19.60
CA THR A 154 -11.41 21.86 18.31
C THR A 154 -10.00 21.28 18.27
N THR A 155 -8.99 22.00 18.80
CA THR A 155 -7.62 21.48 18.90
C THR A 155 -7.53 20.31 19.88
N ALA A 156 -8.20 20.39 21.03
CA ALA A 156 -8.26 19.30 22.00
C ALA A 156 -8.89 18.03 21.40
N TYR A 157 -9.98 18.19 20.62
CA TYR A 157 -10.61 17.08 19.91
C TYR A 157 -9.68 16.45 18.86
N GLY A 158 -9.08 17.27 18.00
CA GLY A 158 -8.15 16.79 16.96
C GLY A 158 -6.92 16.09 17.54
N GLY A 159 -6.32 16.67 18.58
CA GLY A 159 -5.15 16.12 19.27
C GLY A 159 -5.45 14.86 20.06
N GLY A 160 -6.59 14.81 20.77
CA GLY A 160 -7.03 13.62 21.50
C GLY A 160 -7.34 12.45 20.57
N ASN A 161 -8.04 12.72 19.46
CA ASN A 161 -8.35 11.69 18.47
C ASN A 161 -7.08 11.16 17.78
N TRP A 162 -6.11 12.04 17.48
CA TRP A 162 -4.80 11.63 16.98
C TRP A 162 -4.04 10.77 17.99
N TYR A 163 -4.00 11.15 19.28
CA TYR A 163 -3.32 10.40 20.32
C TYR A 163 -3.88 8.98 20.46
N LEU A 164 -5.21 8.84 20.53
CA LEU A 164 -5.88 7.53 20.59
C LEU A 164 -5.56 6.68 19.35
N GLN A 165 -5.53 7.30 18.17
CA GLN A 165 -5.18 6.61 16.93
C GLN A 165 -3.72 6.14 16.92
N SER A 166 -2.77 6.98 17.35
CA SER A 166 -1.35 6.63 17.43
C SER A 166 -1.09 5.53 18.45
N VAL A 167 -1.82 5.50 19.55
CA VAL A 167 -1.76 4.41 20.52
C VAL A 167 -2.28 3.12 19.88
N ARG A 168 -3.43 3.16 19.21
CA ARG A 168 -4.02 1.99 18.53
C ARG A 168 -3.09 1.41 17.45
N GLN A 169 -2.41 2.26 16.69
CA GLN A 169 -1.43 1.84 15.68
C GLN A 169 -0.22 1.12 16.30
N LYS A 170 0.29 1.59 17.44
CA LYS A 170 1.40 0.93 18.13
C LYS A 170 1.06 -0.48 18.62
N TYR A 171 -0.20 -0.75 18.96
CA TYR A 171 -0.64 -2.08 19.37
C TYR A 171 -0.81 -3.04 18.18
N MET A 172 -1.26 -2.56 17.01
CA MET A 172 -1.46 -3.43 15.84
C MET A 172 -0.17 -3.79 15.09
N ILE A 173 0.93 -3.06 15.27
CA ILE A 173 2.24 -3.38 14.66
C ILE A 173 3.02 -4.42 15.50
N ARG A 174 2.51 -4.80 16.68
CA ARG A 174 3.20 -5.67 17.65
C ARG A 174 2.65 -7.09 17.75
N GLU A 175 1.67 -7.43 16.91
CA GLU A 175 1.16 -8.80 16.68
C GLU A 175 1.65 -9.27 15.32
#